data_AF-A0A7X7JF61-F1
#
_entry.id   AF-A0A7X7JF61-F1
#
_cell.length_a   1.000
_cell.length_b   1.000
_cell.length_c   1.000
_cell.angle_alpha   90.00
_cell.angle_beta   90.00
_cell.angle_gamma   90.00
#
_symmetry.space_group_name_H-M   'P 1'
#
loop_
_entity.id
_entity.type
_entity.pdbx_description
1 polymer ?
#
loop_
_entity_poly.entity_id
_entity_poly.type
_entity_poly.pdbx_seq_one_letter_code
_entity_poly.pdbx_strand_id
1 'polypeptide(L)' 'MEFVVRYRRSGQELLGIESFSSRATALEALHRYEREFRGNDDVEIVLLRAASKEDLMRTHGRFFTDPNLAIA' A
#
# COMPACT_ATOMS: atom_id res chain seq x y z
N MET A 1 -7.68 -9.84 7.00
CA MET A 1 -6.23 -9.71 6.76
C MET A 1 -5.86 -8.24 6.86
N GLU A 2 -4.61 -7.98 7.20
CA GLU A 2 -4.05 -6.63 7.23
C GLU A 2 -3.14 -6.48 6.01
N PHE A 3 -3.11 -5.29 5.41
CA PHE A 3 -2.31 -5.00 4.23
C PHE A 3 -1.56 -3.70 4.45
N VAL A 4 -0.25 -3.72 4.20
CA VAL A 4 0.56 -2.50 4.14
C VAL A 4 0.79 -2.16 2.68
N VAL A 5 0.33 -0.99 2.28
CA VAL A 5 0.44 -0.45 0.93
C VAL A 5 1.48 0.67 0.93
N ARG A 6 2.41 0.62 -0.02
CA ARG A 6 3.40 1.67 -0.30
C ARG A 6 3.04 2.29 -1.63
N TYR A 7 2.76 3.59 -1.64
CA TYR A 7 2.20 4.26 -2.80
C TYR A 7 2.88 5.60 -3.04
N ARG A 8 3.30 5.86 -4.28
CA ARG A 8 3.86 7.17 -4.68
C ARG A 8 2.74 8.05 -5.20
N ARG A 9 2.55 9.22 -4.56
CA ARG A 9 1.41 10.11 -4.80
C ARG A 9 1.52 10.83 -6.15
N SER A 10 2.70 11.37 -6.46
CA SER A 10 2.95 12.15 -7.68
C SER A 10 2.71 11.36 -8.97
N GLY A 11 3.13 10.09 -8.99
CA GLY A 11 3.03 9.20 -10.15
C GLY A 11 1.80 8.30 -10.16
N GLN A 12 0.96 8.36 -9.11
CA GLN A 12 -0.12 7.40 -8.87
C GLN A 12 0.33 5.93 -8.98
N GLU A 13 1.47 5.63 -8.35
CA GLU A 13 2.20 4.39 -8.59
C GLU A 13 2.19 3.51 -7.34
N LEU A 14 1.79 2.24 -7.51
CA LEU A 14 1.88 1.23 -6.46
C LEU A 14 3.32 0.73 -6.35
N LEU A 15 4.03 1.16 -5.31
CA LEU A 15 5.40 0.70 -5.03
C LEU A 15 5.42 -0.72 -4.44
N GLY A 16 4.36 -1.10 -3.74
CA GLY A 16 4.24 -2.46 -3.23
C GLY A 16 3.07 -2.66 -2.27
N ILE A 17 2.72 -3.94 -2.10
CA ILE A 17 1.72 -4.39 -1.15
C ILE A 17 2.21 -5.65 -0.42
N GLU A 18 2.05 -5.67 0.89
CA GLU A 18 2.32 -6.84 1.74
C GLU A 18 1.11 -7.17 2.59
N SER A 19 0.82 -8.46 2.72
CA SER A 19 -0.30 -8.97 3.50
C SER A 19 0.18 -9.65 4.77
N PHE A 20 -0.56 -9.43 5.86
CA PHE A 20 -0.26 -9.97 7.18
C PHE A 20 -1.52 -10.62 7.78
N SER A 21 -1.32 -11.73 8.49
CA SER A 21 -2.36 -12.39 9.28
C SER A 21 -2.54 -11.77 10.66
N SER A 22 -1.53 -11.04 11.17
CA SER A 22 -1.55 -10.36 12.46
C SER A 22 -1.44 -8.84 12.32
N ARG A 23 -2.24 -8.12 13.11
CA ARG A 23 -2.18 -6.66 13.19
C ARG A 23 -0.89 -6.15 13.80
N ALA A 24 -0.32 -6.89 14.75
CA ALA A 24 0.95 -6.51 15.36
C ALA A 24 2.08 -6.49 14.31
N THR A 25 2.20 -7.56 13.53
CA THR A 25 3.22 -7.65 12.46
C THR A 25 3.00 -6.63 11.36
N ALA A 26 1.74 -6.29 11.06
CA ALA A 26 1.42 -5.26 10.08
C ALA A 26 1.83 -3.85 10.55
N LEU A 27 1.66 -3.55 11.85
CA LEU A 27 2.12 -2.29 12.44
C LEU A 27 3.66 -2.20 12.48
N GLU A 28 4.35 -3.30 12.76
CA GLU A 28 5.81 -3.35 12.67
C GLU A 28 6.31 -3.05 11.26
N ALA A 29 5.65 -3.61 10.24
CA ALA A 29 5.94 -3.33 8.83
C ALA A 29 5.63 -1.89 8.45
N LEU A 30 4.49 -1.34 8.89
CA LEU A 30 4.13 0.07 8.72
C LEU A 30 5.25 0.98 9.25
N HIS A 31 5.62 0.82 10.53
CA HIS A 31 6.67 1.64 11.14
C HIS A 31 8.04 1.46 10.47
N ARG A 32 8.35 0.25 9.99
CA ARG A 32 9.57 -0.02 9.23
C ARG A 32 9.59 0.80 7.95
N TYR A 33 8.50 0.80 7.19
CA TYR A 33 8.40 1.55 5.94
C TYR A 33 8.34 3.06 6.16
N GLU A 34 7.65 3.53 7.19
CA GLU A 34 7.68 4.95 7.58
C GLU A 34 9.10 5.44 7.89
N ARG A 35 9.95 4.58 8.49
CA ARG A 35 11.37 4.90 8.70
C ARG A 35 12.17 4.86 7.40
N GLU A 36 11.92 3.87 6.54
CA GLU A 36 12.60 3.73 5.25
C GLU A 36 12.34 4.92 4.32
N PHE A 37 11.10 5.40 4.28
CA PHE A 37 10.68 6.53 3.44
C PHE A 37 10.68 7.88 4.19
N ARG A 38 11.29 7.94 5.38
CA ARG A 38 11.33 9.18 6.16
C ARG A 38 11.97 10.31 5.35
N GLY A 39 11.27 11.43 5.24
CA GLY A 39 11.70 12.61 4.48
C GLY A 39 11.31 12.58 3.00
N ASN A 40 10.63 11.52 2.55
CA ASN A 40 10.01 11.47 1.23
C ASN A 40 8.49 11.63 1.35
N ASP A 41 8.03 12.88 1.35
CA ASP A 41 6.60 13.23 1.50
C ASP A 41 5.72 12.79 0.32
N ASP A 42 6.35 12.32 -0.78
CA ASP A 42 5.66 11.79 -1.95
C ASP A 42 5.27 10.31 -1.79
N VAL A 43 5.80 9.61 -0.79
CA VAL A 43 5.46 8.20 -0.53
C VAL A 43 4.50 8.10 0.65
N GLU A 44 3.30 7.58 0.38
CA GLU A 44 2.27 7.27 1.37
C GLU A 44 2.40 5.79 1.78
N ILE A 45 2.47 5.54 3.10
CA ILE A 45 2.42 4.20 3.67
C ILE A 45 1.09 4.04 4.39
N VAL A 46 0.28 3.05 3.99
CA VAL A 46 -1.09 2.89 4.50
C VAL A 46 -1.31 1.47 4.98
N LEU A 47 -1.86 1.35 6.20
CA LEU A 47 -2.36 0.08 6.74
C LEU A 47 -3.86 -0.04 6.49
N LEU A 48 -4.26 -1.08 5.76
CA LEU A 48 -5.64 -1.34 5.37
C LEU A 48 -6.09 -2.72 5.84
N ARG A 49 -7.38 -2.86 6.12
CA ARG A 49 -8.00 -4.14 6.45
C ARG A 49 -8.95 -4.56 5.35
N ALA A 50 -8.80 -5.79 4.87
CA ALA A 50 -9.71 -6.41 3.91
C ALA A 50 -9.79 -7.92 4.14
N ALA A 51 -10.83 -8.56 3.60
CA ALA A 51 -10.99 -10.02 3.69
C ALA A 51 -10.03 -10.76 2.75
N SER A 52 -9.75 -10.18 1.57
CA SER A 52 -8.81 -10.69 0.57
C SER A 52 -8.11 -9.54 -0.17
N LYS A 53 -7.09 -9.87 -0.98
CA LYS A 53 -6.46 -8.88 -1.88
C LYS A 53 -7.44 -8.35 -2.94
N GLU A 54 -8.31 -9.21 -3.45
CA GLU A 54 -9.35 -8.81 -4.41
C GLU A 54 -10.35 -7.83 -3.80
N ASP A 55 -10.81 -8.09 -2.57
CA ASP A 55 -11.67 -7.15 -1.84
C ASP A 55 -10.97 -5.82 -1.57
N LEU A 56 -9.67 -5.85 -1.27
CA LEU A 56 -8.87 -4.64 -1.13
C LEU A 56 -8.82 -3.84 -2.44
N MET A 57 -8.58 -4.50 -3.58
CA MET A 57 -8.57 -3.85 -4.89
C MET A 57 -9.92 -3.23 -5.23
N ARG A 58 -11.03 -3.91 -4.91
CA ARG A 58 -12.38 -3.41 -5.16
C ARG A 58 -12.75 -2.21 -4.27
N THR A 59 -12.33 -2.22 -3.02
CA THR A 59 -12.72 -1.18 -2.03
C THR A 59 -11.75 -0.01 -1.95
N HIS A 60 -10.48 -0.22 -2.29
CA HIS A 60 -9.40 0.77 -2.24
C HIS A 60 -8.72 0.92 -3.60
N GLY A 61 -9.53 0.92 -4.67
CA GLY A 61 -9.08 0.93 -6.06
C GLY A 61 -8.09 2.03 -6.42
N ARG A 62 -8.08 3.16 -5.68
CA ARG A 62 -7.13 4.26 -5.89
C ARG A 62 -5.67 3.82 -5.95
N PHE A 63 -5.30 2.80 -5.19
CA PHE A 63 -3.92 2.30 -5.13
C PHE A 63 -3.56 1.34 -6.26
N PHE A 64 -4.53 0.95 -7.09
CA PHE A 64 -4.39 -0.08 -8.12
C PHE A 64 -4.69 0.45 -9.53
N THR A 65 -5.16 1.69 -9.63
CA THR A 65 -5.18 2.45 -10.90
C THR A 65 -3.76 2.93 -11.19
N ASP A 66 -2.99 2.13 -11.91
CA ASP A 66 -1.74 2.60 -12.50
C ASP A 66 -2.03 3.15 -13.91
N PRO A 67 -1.86 4.47 -14.15
CA PRO A 67 -2.04 5.05 -15.49
C PRO A 67 -1.03 4.53 -16.52
N ASN A 68 0.11 3.96 -16.12
CA ASN A 68 1.09 3.33 -17.02
C ASN A 68 0.75 1.87 -17.38
N LEU A 69 -0.17 1.22 -16.66
CA LEU A 69 -0.69 -0.11 -17.04
C LEU A 69 -1.79 -0.03 -18.11
N ALA A 70 -2.36 1.16 -18.37
CA ALA A 70 -3.37 1.37 -19.40
C ALA A 70 -2.77 1.49 -20.82
N ILE A 71 -1.44 1.54 -20.95
CA ILE A 71 -0.71 1.63 -22.21
C ILE A 71 0.41 0.57 -22.21
N ALA A 72 0.03 -0.71 -22.25
CA ALA A 72 0.91 -1.83 -22.56
C ALA A 72 0.16 -2.87 -23.38
#